data_AF-A0A198A265-F1
#
_entry.id   AF-A0A198A265-F1
#
_cell.length_a   1.000
_cell.length_b   1.000
_cell.length_c   1.000
_cell.angle_alpha   90.00
_cell.angle_beta   90.00
_cell.angle_gamma   90.00
#
_symmetry.space_group_name_H-M   'P 1'
#
loop_
_entity.id
_entity.type
_entity.pdbx_description
1 polymer ?
#
loop_
_entity_poly.entity_id
_entity_poly.type
_entity_poly.pdbx_seq_one_letter_code
_entity_poly.pdbx_strand_id
1 'polypeptide(L)'
;MSLSSIDFLSVVRSCIPEEAEIVVLKQEGDPAAILYADVDGDGFPEITALYRYLDHQYLFSLKEYSGNWFPIGSASTGRNLAVKDFAAAPISRKEGWDVLIGWERAEEPIAELDIIQWTQNGFQRVIPPGTTYSHLEIEDMPTRNGQDGLCEIALWTQEQGQAYRVETFRWDPFRLVPTSDVHAYYFQKVARYYENLTQEQPNEPLYRSYLEDAQKRVGSS
;
A
#
# COMPACT_ATOMS: atom_id res chain seq x y z
N MET A 1 -9.70 -33.91 -5.91
CA MET A 1 -10.69 -32.84 -6.07
C MET A 1 -9.96 -31.65 -6.67
N SER A 2 -10.40 -31.18 -7.84
CA SER A 2 -9.83 -29.99 -8.48
C SER A 2 -10.22 -28.79 -7.62
N LEU A 3 -9.25 -28.11 -7.00
CA LEU A 3 -9.47 -26.78 -6.43
C LEU A 3 -9.87 -25.87 -7.58
N SER A 4 -11.16 -25.59 -7.75
CA SER A 4 -11.59 -24.47 -8.60
C SER A 4 -10.91 -23.23 -8.05
N SER A 5 -10.10 -22.56 -8.89
CA SER A 5 -9.56 -21.24 -8.55
C SER A 5 -10.73 -20.34 -8.14
N ILE A 6 -10.66 -19.75 -6.95
CA ILE A 6 -11.68 -18.83 -6.47
C ILE A 6 -11.73 -17.64 -7.43
N ASP A 7 -12.90 -17.39 -8.02
CA ASP A 7 -13.15 -16.17 -8.79
C ASP A 7 -13.56 -15.06 -7.83
N PHE A 8 -12.57 -14.33 -7.32
CA PHE A 8 -12.77 -13.24 -6.38
C PHE A 8 -13.70 -12.16 -6.92
N LEU A 9 -13.68 -11.90 -8.24
CA LEU A 9 -14.53 -10.91 -8.87
C LEU A 9 -16.00 -11.31 -8.76
N SER A 10 -16.32 -12.56 -9.10
CA SER A 10 -17.68 -13.10 -8.97
C SER A 10 -18.17 -13.12 -7.52
N VAL A 11 -17.30 -13.51 -6.58
CA VAL A 11 -17.63 -13.49 -5.15
C VAL A 11 -17.97 -12.08 -4.69
N VAL A 12 -17.12 -11.09 -4.97
CA VAL A 12 -17.38 -9.68 -4.63
C VAL A 12 -18.67 -9.19 -5.27
N ARG A 13 -18.88 -9.45 -6.57
CA ARG A 13 -20.10 -9.05 -7.29
C ARG A 13 -21.37 -9.61 -6.65
N SER A 14 -21.34 -10.82 -6.12
CA SER A 14 -22.49 -11.43 -5.45
C SER A 14 -22.84 -10.81 -4.09
N CYS A 15 -21.93 -10.02 -3.51
CA CYS A 15 -22.06 -9.48 -2.16
C CYS A 15 -22.24 -7.95 -2.10
N ILE A 16 -22.21 -7.27 -3.24
CA ILE A 16 -22.45 -5.82 -3.35
C ILE A 16 -23.79 -5.55 -4.06
N PRO A 17 -24.37 -4.33 -3.94
CA PRO A 17 -25.58 -3.98 -4.68
C PRO A 17 -25.43 -4.21 -6.19
N GLU A 18 -26.52 -4.55 -6.88
CA GLU A 18 -26.50 -4.87 -8.32
C GLU A 18 -26.00 -3.69 -9.16
N GLU A 19 -26.38 -2.47 -8.79
CA GLU A 19 -25.95 -1.23 -9.46
C GLU A 19 -24.60 -0.71 -8.97
N ALA A 20 -23.96 -1.39 -8.02
CA ALA A 20 -22.63 -1.01 -7.56
C ALA A 20 -21.55 -1.40 -8.58
N GLU A 21 -20.44 -0.67 -8.55
CA GLU A 21 -19.29 -0.93 -9.41
C GLU A 21 -18.06 -1.24 -8.57
N ILE A 22 -17.36 -2.33 -8.88
CA ILE A 22 -16.06 -2.60 -8.25
C ILE A 22 -15.08 -1.54 -8.71
N VAL A 23 -14.37 -0.92 -7.78
CA VAL A 23 -13.33 0.05 -8.08
C VAL A 23 -12.17 -0.65 -8.77
N VAL A 24 -11.63 -0.03 -9.81
CA VAL A 24 -10.38 -0.44 -10.45
C VAL A 24 -9.26 0.50 -10.05
N LEU A 25 -8.04 -0.03 -9.96
CA LEU A 25 -6.85 0.76 -9.69
C LEU A 25 -6.44 1.53 -10.94
N LYS A 26 -5.92 2.74 -10.75
CA LYS A 26 -5.34 3.58 -11.81
C LYS A 26 -3.92 3.09 -12.13
N GLN A 27 -3.82 1.86 -12.61
CA GLN A 27 -2.59 1.17 -12.97
C GLN A 27 -2.75 0.51 -14.34
N GLU A 28 -1.65 0.04 -14.93
CA GLU A 28 -1.72 -0.68 -16.20
C GLU A 28 -2.63 -1.91 -16.08
N GLY A 29 -3.62 -2.01 -16.97
CA GLY A 29 -4.59 -3.10 -16.99
C GLY A 29 -5.79 -2.93 -16.06
N ASP A 30 -5.92 -1.77 -15.39
CA ASP A 30 -7.05 -1.40 -14.52
C ASP A 30 -7.51 -2.54 -13.59
N PRO A 31 -6.61 -3.14 -12.78
CA PRO A 31 -6.95 -4.29 -11.97
C PRO A 31 -8.03 -3.93 -10.94
N ALA A 32 -8.94 -4.85 -10.67
CA ALA A 32 -9.96 -4.67 -9.64
C ALA A 32 -9.29 -4.48 -8.26
N ALA A 33 -9.77 -3.50 -7.49
CA ALA A 33 -9.33 -3.23 -6.13
C ALA A 33 -9.89 -4.30 -5.17
N ILE A 34 -9.32 -5.49 -5.26
CA ILE A 34 -9.67 -6.68 -4.48
C ILE A 34 -8.38 -7.28 -3.92
N LEU A 35 -8.38 -7.55 -2.62
CA LEU A 35 -7.28 -8.13 -1.87
C LEU A 35 -7.74 -9.42 -1.19
N TYR A 36 -6.81 -10.35 -1.02
CA TYR A 36 -7.00 -11.57 -0.26
C TYR A 36 -5.93 -11.65 0.83
N ALA A 37 -6.28 -11.28 2.05
CA ALA A 37 -5.35 -11.14 3.18
C ALA A 37 -6.08 -11.32 4.52
N ASP A 38 -5.36 -11.82 5.53
CA ASP A 38 -5.84 -11.92 6.91
C ASP A 38 -5.87 -10.52 7.53
N VAL A 39 -6.97 -9.80 7.36
CA VAL A 39 -7.09 -8.40 7.81
C VAL A 39 -7.63 -8.32 9.25
N ASP A 40 -8.36 -9.34 9.70
CA ASP A 40 -8.89 -9.38 11.07
C ASP A 40 -7.98 -10.10 12.08
N GLY A 41 -6.95 -10.80 11.61
CA GLY A 41 -5.88 -11.39 12.43
C GLY A 41 -6.21 -12.75 13.02
N ASP A 42 -7.21 -13.47 12.50
CA ASP A 42 -7.56 -14.81 12.95
C ASP A 42 -6.79 -15.94 12.25
N GLY A 43 -5.90 -15.59 11.31
CA GLY A 43 -5.09 -16.52 10.54
C GLY A 43 -5.75 -17.04 9.27
N PHE A 44 -6.99 -16.64 8.97
CA PHE A 44 -7.69 -16.97 7.73
C PHE A 44 -7.87 -15.72 6.88
N PRO A 45 -7.49 -15.73 5.59
CA PRO A 45 -7.62 -14.53 4.79
C PRO A 45 -9.07 -14.17 4.43
N GLU A 46 -9.40 -12.88 4.52
CA GLU A 46 -10.61 -12.27 4.00
C GLU A 46 -10.43 -11.81 2.56
N ILE A 47 -11.55 -11.67 1.84
CA ILE A 47 -11.57 -10.84 0.62
C ILE A 47 -11.93 -9.42 1.03
N THR A 48 -11.04 -8.47 0.80
CA THR A 48 -11.29 -7.05 1.06
C THR A 48 -11.30 -6.29 -0.26
N ALA A 49 -12.31 -5.45 -0.49
CA ALA A 49 -12.45 -4.78 -1.78
C ALA A 49 -13.06 -3.38 -1.66
N LEU A 50 -12.90 -2.60 -2.73
CA LEU A 50 -13.51 -1.29 -2.89
C LEU A 50 -14.62 -1.35 -3.94
N TYR A 51 -15.78 -0.75 -3.64
CA TYR A 51 -16.85 -0.54 -4.61
C TYR A 51 -17.43 0.86 -4.53
N ARG A 52 -18.09 1.30 -5.60
CA ARG A 52 -18.86 2.54 -5.68
C ARG A 52 -20.35 2.23 -5.77
N TYR A 53 -21.14 3.00 -5.05
CA TYR A 53 -22.60 2.92 -5.07
C TYR A 53 -23.18 4.28 -4.69
N LEU A 54 -24.11 4.80 -5.50
CA LEU A 54 -24.77 6.11 -5.29
C LEU A 54 -23.78 7.25 -4.99
N ASP A 55 -22.76 7.43 -5.85
CA ASP A 55 -21.70 8.45 -5.72
C ASP A 55 -20.80 8.37 -4.47
N HIS A 56 -20.92 7.29 -3.70
CA HIS A 56 -20.07 7.00 -2.56
C HIS A 56 -19.15 5.81 -2.86
N GLN A 57 -17.93 5.86 -2.36
CA GLN A 57 -17.01 4.74 -2.37
C GLN A 57 -16.98 4.08 -1.00
N TYR A 58 -16.91 2.76 -0.99
CA TYR A 58 -16.98 1.91 0.19
C TYR A 58 -15.81 0.94 0.22
N LEU A 59 -15.26 0.72 1.42
CA LEU A 59 -14.38 -0.40 1.75
C LEU A 59 -15.22 -1.45 2.45
N PHE A 60 -15.09 -2.70 2.02
CA PHE A 60 -15.81 -3.80 2.64
C PHE A 60 -14.95 -5.08 2.64
N SER A 61 -15.27 -5.98 3.57
CA SER A 61 -14.58 -7.26 3.70
C SER A 61 -15.59 -8.41 3.78
N LEU A 62 -15.21 -9.53 3.19
CA LEU A 62 -15.94 -10.80 3.17
C LEU A 62 -15.11 -11.87 3.87
N LYS A 63 -15.79 -12.71 4.64
CA LYS A 63 -15.17 -13.85 5.31
C LYS A 63 -15.82 -15.16 4.85
N GLU A 64 -14.99 -16.19 4.72
CA GLU A 64 -15.45 -17.53 4.37
C GLU A 64 -16.01 -18.21 5.61
N TYR A 65 -17.22 -18.75 5.46
CA TYR A 65 -17.81 -19.65 6.44
C TYR A 65 -18.40 -20.85 5.69
N SER A 66 -17.77 -22.02 5.88
CA SER A 66 -18.29 -23.30 5.36
C SER A 66 -18.53 -23.29 3.84
N GLY A 67 -17.57 -22.78 3.08
CA GLY A 67 -17.59 -22.70 1.62
C GLY A 67 -18.32 -21.50 1.04
N ASN A 68 -18.89 -20.62 1.88
CA ASN A 68 -19.67 -19.46 1.43
C ASN A 68 -19.05 -18.16 1.97
N TRP A 69 -19.13 -17.11 1.18
CA TRP A 69 -18.59 -15.79 1.52
C TRP A 69 -19.69 -14.88 2.06
N PHE A 70 -19.43 -14.24 3.20
CA PHE A 70 -20.38 -13.34 3.84
C PHE A 70 -19.73 -11.99 4.17
N PRO A 71 -20.42 -10.87 3.96
CA PRO A 71 -19.98 -9.57 4.45
C PRO A 71 -19.80 -9.55 5.96
N ILE A 72 -18.59 -9.19 6.41
CA ILE A 72 -18.29 -8.96 7.83
C ILE A 72 -18.31 -7.47 8.18
N GLY A 73 -18.19 -6.59 7.17
CA GLY A 73 -18.59 -5.19 7.28
C GLY A 73 -18.27 -4.37 6.05
N SER A 74 -18.83 -3.17 6.04
CA SER A 74 -18.68 -2.17 4.98
C SER A 74 -18.71 -0.79 5.61
N ALA A 75 -17.85 0.11 5.15
CA ALA A 75 -17.82 1.50 5.57
C ALA A 75 -17.59 2.41 4.36
N SER A 76 -18.27 3.56 4.34
CA SER A 76 -17.93 4.60 3.38
C SER A 76 -16.51 5.11 3.65
N THR A 77 -15.72 5.25 2.60
CA THR A 77 -14.35 5.77 2.69
C THR A 77 -14.31 7.28 2.96
N GLY A 78 -15.44 7.96 2.74
CA GLY A 78 -15.54 9.43 2.76
C GLY A 78 -14.75 10.11 1.64
N ARG A 79 -14.16 9.34 0.71
CA ARG A 79 -13.34 9.82 -0.41
C ARG A 79 -13.87 9.21 -1.71
N ASN A 80 -14.33 10.05 -2.64
CA ASN A 80 -14.66 9.63 -4.01
C ASN A 80 -13.50 10.06 -4.94
N LEU A 81 -12.37 9.37 -4.81
CA LEU A 81 -11.13 9.62 -5.57
C LEU A 81 -10.72 8.39 -6.35
N ALA A 82 -9.80 8.55 -7.31
CA ALA A 82 -9.15 7.42 -7.95
C ALA A 82 -8.28 6.69 -6.92
N VAL A 83 -8.10 5.39 -7.12
CA VAL A 83 -7.27 4.56 -6.25
C VAL A 83 -6.04 4.15 -7.04
N LYS A 84 -4.87 4.61 -6.60
CA LYS A 84 -3.59 4.27 -7.21
C LYS A 84 -3.10 2.93 -6.71
N ASP A 85 -3.10 2.74 -5.40
CA ASP A 85 -2.62 1.53 -4.74
C ASP A 85 -3.68 0.99 -3.80
N PHE A 86 -3.78 -0.32 -3.75
CA PHE A 86 -4.60 -1.05 -2.79
C PHE A 86 -3.84 -2.30 -2.41
N ALA A 87 -3.37 -2.35 -1.17
CA ALA A 87 -2.49 -3.41 -0.68
C ALA A 87 -2.84 -3.78 0.76
N ALA A 88 -2.38 -4.94 1.22
CA ALA A 88 -2.45 -5.34 2.62
C ALA A 88 -1.09 -5.83 3.10
N ALA A 89 -0.69 -5.43 4.30
CA ALA A 89 0.58 -5.83 4.91
C ALA A 89 0.56 -5.66 6.44
N PRO A 90 1.38 -6.42 7.19
CA PRO A 90 1.51 -6.25 8.64
C PRO A 90 2.32 -4.99 8.97
N ILE A 91 1.70 -3.82 9.07
CA ILE A 91 2.43 -2.55 9.33
C ILE A 91 2.46 -2.23 10.82
N SER A 92 1.28 -2.29 11.44
CA SER A 92 1.04 -1.83 12.80
C SER A 92 1.00 -2.94 13.84
N ARG A 93 0.78 -4.18 13.39
CA ARG A 93 0.70 -5.40 14.21
C ARG A 93 1.09 -6.62 13.38
N LYS A 94 1.50 -7.69 14.05
CA LYS A 94 1.85 -8.97 13.41
C LYS A 94 0.62 -9.85 13.20
N GLU A 95 -0.32 -9.77 14.14
CA GLU A 95 -1.58 -10.49 14.10
C GLU A 95 -2.59 -9.75 13.22
N GLY A 96 -2.59 -10.07 11.93
CA GLY A 96 -3.46 -9.47 10.93
C GLY A 96 -2.83 -8.27 10.23
N TRP A 97 -3.33 -8.00 9.03
CA TRP A 97 -2.76 -7.04 8.10
C TRP A 97 -3.56 -5.75 8.10
N ASP A 98 -2.85 -4.66 7.85
CA ASP A 98 -3.44 -3.35 7.59
C ASP A 98 -3.73 -3.22 6.11
N VAL A 99 -4.81 -2.52 5.76
CA VAL A 99 -5.16 -2.18 4.39
C VAL A 99 -4.58 -0.80 4.07
N LEU A 100 -3.75 -0.72 3.04
CA LEU A 100 -3.17 0.51 2.53
C LEU A 100 -3.95 0.96 1.30
N ILE A 101 -4.35 2.23 1.28
CA ILE A 101 -5.05 2.83 0.14
C ILE A 101 -4.33 4.09 -0.31
N GLY A 102 -3.90 4.10 -1.57
CA GLY A 102 -3.35 5.26 -2.26
C GLY A 102 -4.44 6.05 -2.97
N TRP A 103 -4.78 7.23 -2.47
CA TRP A 103 -5.80 8.10 -3.05
C TRP A 103 -5.18 9.08 -4.04
N GLU A 104 -5.51 8.97 -5.33
CA GLU A 104 -4.97 9.86 -6.36
C GLU A 104 -6.01 10.88 -6.81
N ARG A 105 -5.60 12.15 -6.85
CA ARG A 105 -6.41 13.23 -7.46
C ARG A 105 -6.15 13.24 -8.95
N ALA A 106 -7.19 13.53 -9.74
CA ALA A 106 -7.13 13.42 -11.20
C ALA A 106 -6.02 14.25 -11.87
N GLU A 107 -5.57 15.33 -11.23
CA GLU A 107 -4.69 16.35 -11.82
C GLU A 107 -3.20 16.18 -11.47
N GLU A 108 -2.85 15.30 -10.52
CA GLU A 108 -1.47 15.15 -10.04
C GLU A 108 -1.09 13.67 -9.91
N PRO A 109 0.12 13.25 -10.34
CA PRO A 109 0.61 11.88 -10.19
C PRO A 109 1.04 11.57 -8.73
N ILE A 110 0.42 12.24 -7.76
CA ILE A 110 0.70 12.15 -6.33
C ILE A 110 -0.52 11.52 -5.66
N ALA A 111 -0.27 10.44 -4.93
CA ALA A 111 -1.27 9.79 -4.10
C ALA A 111 -1.10 10.22 -2.64
N GLU A 112 -2.22 10.30 -1.92
CA GLU A 112 -2.26 10.41 -0.46
C GLU A 112 -2.52 9.02 0.13
N LEU A 113 -1.68 8.60 1.07
CA LEU A 113 -1.77 7.30 1.74
C LEU A 113 -2.76 7.37 2.91
N ASP A 114 -3.71 6.44 2.95
CA ASP A 114 -4.36 6.03 4.19
C ASP A 114 -3.90 4.60 4.57
N ILE A 115 -3.74 4.35 5.86
CA ILE A 115 -3.61 3.00 6.44
C ILE A 115 -4.86 2.74 7.28
N ILE A 116 -5.48 1.59 7.06
CA ILE A 116 -6.78 1.21 7.63
C ILE A 116 -6.62 -0.12 8.37
N GLN A 117 -7.04 -0.13 9.63
CA GLN A 117 -7.17 -1.31 10.46
C GLN A 117 -8.60 -1.81 10.48
N TRP A 118 -8.78 -3.14 10.46
CA TRP A 118 -10.02 -3.74 10.92
C TRP A 118 -10.01 -3.82 12.45
N THR A 119 -11.08 -3.34 13.07
CA THR A 119 -11.24 -3.35 14.54
C THR A 119 -12.62 -3.88 14.91
N GLN A 120 -12.87 -4.08 16.20
CA GLN A 120 -14.21 -4.40 16.70
C GLN A 120 -15.27 -3.34 16.36
N ASN A 121 -14.84 -2.11 16.08
CA ASN A 121 -15.71 -1.00 15.66
C ASN A 121 -15.78 -0.86 14.12
N GLY A 122 -15.24 -1.82 13.36
CA GLY A 122 -15.10 -1.78 11.91
C GLY A 122 -13.79 -1.15 11.44
N PHE A 123 -13.78 -0.66 10.21
CA PHE A 123 -12.61 -0.04 9.58
C PHE A 123 -12.23 1.28 10.26
N GLN A 124 -10.99 1.39 10.72
CA GLN A 124 -10.43 2.57 11.35
C GLN A 124 -9.21 3.05 10.60
N ARG A 125 -9.17 4.33 10.24
CA ARG A 125 -7.95 4.96 9.71
C ARG A 125 -6.97 5.19 10.86
N VAL A 126 -5.70 4.84 10.65
CA VAL A 126 -4.69 4.81 11.72
C VAL A 126 -3.52 5.77 11.52
N ILE A 127 -3.48 6.51 10.40
CA ILE A 127 -2.55 7.62 10.20
C ILE A 127 -3.31 8.93 9.94
N PRO A 128 -2.73 10.09 10.30
CA PRO A 128 -3.30 11.38 9.92
C PRO A 128 -3.28 11.56 8.39
N PRO A 129 -4.19 12.39 7.84
CA PRO A 129 -4.16 12.73 6.42
C PRO A 129 -2.89 13.52 6.05
N GLY A 130 -2.53 13.50 4.77
CA GLY A 130 -1.45 14.31 4.20
C GLY A 130 -0.11 13.59 3.96
N THR A 131 -0.01 12.29 4.23
CA THR A 131 1.15 11.49 3.80
C THR A 131 1.06 11.27 2.29
N THR A 132 1.92 11.90 1.50
CA THR A 132 1.87 11.84 0.03
C THR A 132 3.07 11.14 -0.59
N TYR A 133 2.87 10.54 -1.75
CA TYR A 133 3.90 9.80 -2.46
C TYR A 133 3.64 9.69 -3.97
N SER A 134 4.69 9.39 -4.73
CA SER A 134 4.64 9.05 -6.16
C SER A 134 4.83 7.54 -6.40
N HIS A 135 5.65 6.85 -5.60
CA HIS A 135 5.69 5.38 -5.55
C HIS A 135 5.70 4.90 -4.10
N LEU A 136 5.01 3.78 -3.86
CA LEU A 136 4.88 3.13 -2.57
C LEU A 136 5.55 1.76 -2.63
N GLU A 137 6.43 1.48 -1.69
CA GLU A 137 6.95 0.13 -1.47
C GLU A 137 6.74 -0.28 -0.02
N ILE A 138 6.42 -1.57 0.17
CA ILE A 138 6.07 -2.14 1.47
C ILE A 138 6.89 -3.43 1.62
N GLU A 139 7.70 -3.50 2.67
CA GLU A 139 8.61 -4.62 2.90
C GLU A 139 8.98 -4.72 4.39
N ASP A 140 9.09 -5.94 4.93
CA ASP A 140 9.76 -6.18 6.22
C ASP A 140 11.26 -6.02 6.02
N MET A 141 11.75 -4.80 6.27
CA MET A 141 13.11 -4.42 5.91
C MET A 141 14.06 -4.89 7.02
N PRO A 142 15.06 -5.73 6.71
CA PRO A 142 15.97 -6.23 7.72
C PRO A 142 16.80 -5.10 8.35
N THR A 143 16.81 -5.08 9.69
CA THR A 143 17.76 -4.30 10.48
C THR A 143 19.01 -5.12 10.80
N ARG A 144 19.93 -4.57 11.61
CA ARG A 144 21.06 -5.34 12.18
C ARG A 144 20.63 -6.58 12.97
N ASN A 145 19.41 -6.58 13.51
CA ASN A 145 18.84 -7.69 14.27
C ASN A 145 18.01 -8.65 13.39
N GLY A 146 17.97 -8.42 12.08
CA GLY A 146 17.12 -9.14 11.14
C GLY A 146 15.75 -8.46 10.96
N GLN A 147 14.84 -9.24 10.37
CA GLN A 147 13.43 -8.91 10.16
C GLN A 147 12.63 -9.12 11.44
N ASP A 148 11.65 -8.26 11.68
CA ASP A 148 10.82 -8.35 12.88
C ASP A 148 9.38 -8.83 12.59
N GLY A 149 9.01 -9.04 11.34
CA GLY A 149 7.67 -9.46 10.93
C GLY A 149 6.69 -8.31 10.73
N LEU A 150 7.12 -7.06 10.90
CA LEU A 150 6.37 -5.87 10.53
C LEU A 150 7.01 -5.26 9.28
N CYS A 151 6.18 -4.74 8.38
CA CYS A 151 6.66 -4.06 7.20
C CYS A 151 6.93 -2.58 7.48
N GLU A 152 8.12 -2.13 7.09
CA GLU A 152 8.39 -0.73 6.82
C GLU A 152 7.77 -0.31 5.48
N ILE A 153 7.60 1.01 5.35
CA ILE A 153 7.07 1.66 4.17
C ILE A 153 8.15 2.56 3.60
N ALA A 154 8.45 2.43 2.31
CA ALA A 154 9.24 3.42 1.60
C ALA A 154 8.35 4.24 0.67
N LEU A 155 8.45 5.57 0.82
CA LEU A 155 7.75 6.53 -0.03
C LEU A 155 8.76 7.21 -0.93
N TRP A 156 8.49 7.17 -2.22
CA TRP A 156 9.25 7.88 -3.25
C TRP A 156 8.41 9.06 -3.70
N THR A 157 8.85 10.28 -3.44
CA THR A 157 8.13 11.50 -3.81
C THR A 157 8.89 12.20 -4.93
N GLN A 158 8.25 12.31 -6.10
CA GLN A 158 8.85 12.92 -7.27
C GLN A 158 9.14 14.41 -6.99
N GLU A 159 10.39 14.84 -7.22
CA GLU A 159 10.78 16.25 -7.11
C GLU A 159 10.94 16.88 -8.49
N GLN A 160 11.72 16.26 -9.37
CA GLN A 160 11.97 16.77 -10.72
C GLN A 160 12.32 15.62 -11.68
N GLY A 161 11.61 15.53 -12.80
CA GLY A 161 11.89 14.48 -13.80
C GLY A 161 11.82 13.09 -13.16
N GLN A 162 12.91 12.33 -13.23
CA GLN A 162 13.03 11.01 -12.58
C GLN A 162 13.79 11.06 -11.24
N ALA A 163 13.95 12.24 -10.65
CA ALA A 163 14.48 12.40 -9.30
C ALA A 163 13.36 12.29 -8.26
N TYR A 164 13.54 11.37 -7.31
CA TYR A 164 12.63 11.10 -6.21
C TYR A 164 13.33 11.31 -4.87
N ARG A 165 12.71 12.07 -3.97
CA ARG A 165 13.07 12.01 -2.56
C ARG A 165 12.54 10.70 -1.99
N VAL A 166 13.42 9.91 -1.40
CA VAL A 166 13.07 8.61 -0.80
C VAL A 166 13.23 8.68 0.71
N GLU A 167 12.18 8.27 1.41
CA GLU A 167 12.13 8.19 2.87
C GLU A 167 11.52 6.84 3.28
N THR A 168 12.17 6.17 4.25
CA THR A 168 11.68 4.94 4.87
C THR A 168 11.01 5.26 6.20
N PHE A 169 9.88 4.62 6.45
CA PHE A 169 9.05 4.83 7.61
C PHE A 169 8.75 3.52 8.30
N ARG A 170 8.61 3.58 9.62
CA ARG A 170 8.01 2.51 10.41
C ARG A 170 6.77 2.99 11.13
N TRP A 171 5.99 2.04 11.58
CA TRP A 171 4.88 2.31 12.47
C TRP A 171 5.35 2.77 13.86
N ASP A 172 4.69 3.81 14.36
CA ASP A 172 4.68 4.23 15.76
C ASP A 172 3.20 4.53 16.08
N PRO A 173 2.64 4.18 17.24
CA PRO A 173 1.19 4.23 17.45
C PRO A 173 0.52 5.50 16.90
N PHE A 174 -0.36 5.30 15.94
CA PHE A 174 -1.16 6.30 15.22
C PHE A 174 -0.42 7.17 14.19
N ARG A 175 0.79 6.81 13.78
CA ARG A 175 1.57 7.55 12.78
C ARG A 175 2.67 6.72 12.11
N LEU A 176 3.18 7.24 11.01
CA LEU A 176 4.44 6.80 10.42
C LEU A 176 5.57 7.72 10.89
N VAL A 177 6.68 7.12 11.34
CA VAL A 177 7.88 7.87 11.73
C VAL A 177 9.05 7.48 10.82
N PRO A 178 9.86 8.45 10.35
CA PRO A 178 11.05 8.14 9.57
C PRO A 178 11.99 7.19 10.34
N THR A 179 12.60 6.25 9.63
CA THR A 179 13.51 5.27 10.22
C THR A 179 14.76 5.10 9.37
N SER A 180 15.93 5.11 10.00
CA SER A 180 17.23 5.08 9.32
C SER A 180 18.02 3.78 9.53
N ASP A 181 17.62 2.95 10.48
CA ASP A 181 18.24 1.67 10.82
C ASP A 181 18.13 0.61 9.71
N VAL A 182 17.17 0.79 8.79
CA VAL A 182 16.98 -0.04 7.58
C VAL A 182 17.72 0.50 6.36
N HIS A 183 18.34 1.69 6.44
CA HIS A 183 18.94 2.34 5.27
C HIS A 183 20.04 1.49 4.61
N ALA A 184 20.84 0.78 5.43
CA ALA A 184 21.90 -0.11 4.94
C ALA A 184 21.40 -1.14 3.92
N TYR A 185 20.15 -1.58 4.11
CA TYR A 185 19.45 -2.51 3.23
C TYR A 185 18.75 -1.76 2.10
N TYR A 186 17.80 -0.89 2.44
CA TYR A 186 16.86 -0.34 1.47
C TYR A 186 17.53 0.61 0.47
N PHE A 187 18.49 1.43 0.91
CA PHE A 187 19.16 2.38 0.04
C PHE A 187 20.13 1.72 -0.96
N GLN A 188 20.40 0.41 -0.87
CA GLN A 188 21.07 -0.31 -1.96
C GLN A 188 20.21 -0.34 -3.22
N LYS A 189 18.89 -0.50 -3.04
CA LYS A 189 17.90 -0.45 -4.14
C LYS A 189 17.82 0.95 -4.74
N VAL A 190 17.79 1.97 -3.88
CA VAL A 190 17.77 3.39 -4.28
C VAL A 190 19.06 3.76 -5.03
N ALA A 191 20.23 3.35 -4.53
CA ALA A 191 21.51 3.59 -5.21
C ALA A 191 21.51 2.94 -6.60
N ARG A 192 21.08 1.68 -6.73
CA ARG A 192 21.00 1.00 -8.03
C ARG A 192 20.07 1.72 -9.01
N TYR A 193 18.95 2.26 -8.54
CA TYR A 193 18.05 3.07 -9.36
C TYR A 193 18.79 4.27 -9.97
N TYR A 194 19.50 5.04 -9.15
CA TYR A 194 20.25 6.20 -9.63
C TYR A 194 21.52 5.84 -10.41
N GLU A 195 22.17 4.70 -10.14
CA GLU A 195 23.24 4.16 -10.98
C GLU A 195 22.75 3.97 -12.42
N ASN A 196 21.58 3.35 -12.61
CA ASN A 196 21.00 3.18 -13.94
C ASN A 196 20.65 4.54 -14.58
N LEU A 197 20.01 5.44 -13.85
CA LEU A 197 19.68 6.77 -14.38
C LEU A 197 20.90 7.58 -14.80
N THR A 198 22.00 7.52 -14.04
CA THR A 198 23.23 8.24 -14.39
C THR A 198 23.94 7.63 -15.60
N GLN A 199 23.72 6.35 -15.90
CA GLN A 199 24.20 5.73 -17.14
C GLN A 199 23.34 6.12 -18.34
N GLU A 200 22.01 6.16 -18.18
CA GLU A 200 21.06 6.53 -19.23
C GLU A 200 21.11 8.03 -19.57
N GLN A 201 21.26 8.87 -18.54
CA GLN A 201 21.24 10.33 -18.63
C GLN A 201 22.50 10.92 -17.98
N PRO A 202 23.70 10.68 -18.55
CA PRO A 202 24.98 11.04 -17.92
C PRO A 202 25.21 12.55 -17.80
N ASN A 203 24.44 13.35 -18.55
CA ASN A 203 24.53 14.82 -18.56
C ASN A 203 23.63 15.49 -17.52
N GLU A 204 22.82 14.73 -16.76
CA GLU A 204 21.95 15.26 -15.71
C GLU A 204 22.68 15.22 -14.35
N PRO A 205 23.26 16.34 -13.87
CA PRO A 205 24.01 16.36 -12.61
C PRO A 205 23.15 16.07 -11.38
N LEU A 206 21.83 16.29 -11.47
CA LEU A 206 20.91 16.01 -10.38
C LEU A 206 20.98 14.53 -9.97
N TYR A 207 20.94 13.59 -10.92
CA TYR A 207 20.94 12.16 -10.62
C TYR A 207 22.22 11.68 -9.94
N ARG A 208 23.37 12.28 -10.25
CA ARG A 208 24.63 11.97 -9.53
C ARG A 208 24.58 12.40 -8.08
N SER A 209 24.00 13.57 -7.81
CA SER A 209 23.82 14.07 -6.44
C SER A 209 22.94 13.12 -5.60
N TYR A 210 21.87 12.61 -6.22
CA TYR A 210 20.99 11.62 -5.60
C TYR A 210 21.65 10.25 -5.40
N LEU A 211 22.48 9.81 -6.36
CA LEU A 211 23.29 8.60 -6.20
C LEU A 211 24.24 8.71 -5.00
N GLU A 212 24.94 9.84 -4.88
CA GLU A 212 25.84 10.09 -3.75
C GLU A 212 25.11 10.12 -2.41
N ASP A 213 23.91 10.73 -2.35
CA ASP A 213 23.08 10.71 -1.13
C ASP A 213 22.66 9.28 -0.77
N ALA A 214 22.20 8.50 -1.75
CA ALA A 214 21.81 7.12 -1.54
C ALA A 214 22.98 6.27 -1.03
N GLN A 215 24.16 6.40 -1.64
CA GLN A 215 25.37 5.69 -1.21
C GLN A 215 25.83 6.11 0.20
N LYS A 216 25.69 7.39 0.57
CA LYS A 216 25.96 7.85 1.94
C LYS A 216 25.00 7.21 2.93
N ARG A 217 23.71 7.10 2.59
CA ARG A 217 22.70 6.45 3.46
C ARG A 217 22.93 4.95 3.63
N VAL A 218 23.44 4.27 2.61
CA VAL A 218 23.90 2.87 2.75
C VAL A 218 25.01 2.75 3.79
N GLY A 219 25.95 3.71 3.81
CA GLY A 219 27.08 3.72 4.75
C GLY A 219 26.78 4.28 6.15
N SER A 220 25.67 5.00 6.34
CA SER A 220 25.25 5.54 7.64
C SER A 220 24.40 4.49 8.37
N SER A 221 25.03 3.64 9.17
CA SER A 221 24.35 2.61 9.97
C SER A 221 24.87 2.57 11.40
#